data_AF-A0A8F5LRJ4-F1
#
_entry.id   AF-A0A8F5LRJ4-F1
#
_cell.length_a   1.000
_cell.length_b   1.000
_cell.length_c   1.000
_cell.angle_alpha   90.00
_cell.angle_beta   90.00
_cell.angle_gamma   90.00
#
_symmetry.space_group_name_H-M   'P 1'
#
loop_
_entity.id
_entity.type
_entity.pdbx_description
1 polymer ?
#
loop_
_entity_poly.entity_id
_entity_poly.type
_entity_poly.pdbx_seq_one_letter_code
_entity_poly.pdbx_strand_id
1 'polypeptide(L)' 'AAFWQTISGEHGLDGSGHYNGSSDLQLERMNVYFNE' A
#
# COMPACT_ATOMS: atom_id res chain seq x y z
N ALA A 1 11.34 12.04 0.14
CA ALA A 1 10.42 11.03 -0.40
C ALA A 1 10.45 9.68 0.35
N ALA A 2 11.23 9.53 1.43
CA ALA A 2 11.34 8.24 2.15
C ALA A 2 10.05 7.79 2.85
N PHE A 3 9.24 8.74 3.34
CA PHE A 3 7.99 8.45 4.04
C PHE A 3 7.05 7.57 3.20
N TRP A 4 6.72 7.98 1.97
CA TRP A 4 5.81 7.21 1.12
C TRP A 4 6.39 5.87 0.68
N GLN A 5 7.71 5.76 0.48
CA GLN A 5 8.36 4.48 0.18
C GLN A 5 8.23 3.48 1.33
N THR A 6 8.40 3.93 2.57
CA THR A 6 8.17 3.10 3.75
C THR A 6 6.71 2.64 3.84
N ILE A 7 5.76 3.58 3.72
CA ILE A 7 4.32 3.27 3.80
C ILE A 7 3.91 2.32 2.66
N SER A 8 4.37 2.54 1.43
CA SER A 8 4.10 1.65 0.31
C SER A 8 4.62 0.23 0.55
N GLY A 9 5.87 0.09 1.03
CA GLY A 9 6.44 -1.22 1.36
C GLY A 9 5.70 -1.95 2.49
N GLU A 10 5.31 -1.22 3.55
CA GLU A 10 4.52 -1.78 4.66
C GLU A 10 3.15 -2.30 4.21
N HIS A 11 2.55 -1.65 3.22
CA HIS A 11 1.25 -2.01 2.67
C HIS A 11 1.32 -2.97 1.47
N GLY A 12 2.51 -3.48 1.12
CA GLY A 12 2.67 -4.44 0.03
C GLY A 12 2.47 -3.84 -1.37
N LEU A 13 2.63 -2.52 -1.49
CA LEU A 13 2.71 -1.82 -2.77
C LEU A 13 4.13 -1.93 -3.30
N ASP A 14 4.26 -2.34 -4.56
CA ASP A 14 5.57 -2.36 -5.23
C ASP A 14 6.02 -0.96 -5.66
N GLY A 15 7.21 -0.87 -6.28
CA GLY A 15 7.75 0.40 -6.78
C GLY A 15 6.93 1.07 -7.88
N SER A 16 5.92 0.38 -8.43
CA SER A 16 4.95 0.91 -9.39
C SER A 16 3.61 1.29 -8.73
N GLY A 17 3.46 1.07 -7.42
CA GLY A 17 2.23 1.30 -6.68
C GLY A 17 1.19 0.20 -6.86
N HIS A 18 1.59 -0.99 -7.34
CA HIS A 18 0.67 -2.11 -7.47
C HIS A 18 0.63 -2.92 -6.17
N TYR A 19 -0.57 -3.20 -5.69
CA TYR A 19 -0.78 -4.00 -4.48
C TYR A 19 -0.62 -5.49 -4.78
N ASN A 20 0.23 -6.16 -4.02
CA ASN A 20 0.52 -7.58 -4.18
C ASN A 20 0.06 -8.44 -2.99
N GLY A 21 -0.72 -7.89 -2.06
CA GLY A 21 -1.25 -8.64 -0.92
C GLY A 21 -2.50 -9.46 -1.28
N SER A 22 -2.87 -10.38 -0.40
CA SER A 22 -3.95 -11.36 -0.64
C SER A 22 -5.12 -11.24 0.35
N SER A 23 -5.14 -10.21 1.18
CA SER A 23 -6.15 -10.02 2.24
C SER A 23 -6.98 -8.78 1.99
N ASP A 24 -8.30 -8.93 2.06
CA ASP A 24 -9.25 -7.82 1.95
C ASP A 24 -9.07 -6.80 3.08
N LEU A 25 -8.68 -7.24 4.27
CA LEU A 25 -8.39 -6.36 5.41
C LEU A 25 -7.19 -5.44 5.14
N GLN A 26 -6.22 -5.91 4.37
CA GLN A 26 -5.07 -5.09 3.97
C GLN A 26 -5.47 -4.04 2.91
N LEU A 27 -6.41 -4.38 2.02
CA LEU A 27 -7.04 -3.43 1.08
C LEU A 27 -7.84 -2.35 1.82
N GLU A 28 -8.68 -2.72 2.80
CA GLU A 28 -9.43 -1.75 3.60
C GLU A 28 -8.51 -0.76 4.33
N ARG A 29 -7.32 -1.19 4.76
CA ARG A 29 -6.33 -0.34 5.42
C ARG A 29 -5.55 0.56 4.46
N MET A 30 -5.46 0.22 3.18
CA MET A 30 -4.82 1.09 2.18
C MET A 30 -5.63 2.36 1.93
N ASN A 31 -6.97 2.29 1.98
CA ASN A 31 -7.88 3.44 1.79
C ASN A 31 -7.61 4.64 2.72
N VAL A 32 -6.83 4.47 3.78
CA VAL A 32 -6.42 5.57 4.67
C VAL A 32 -5.39 6.49 4.00
N TYR A 33 -4.50 5.93 3.17
CA TYR A 33 -3.36 6.64 2.58
C TYR A 33 -3.38 6.64 1.05
N PHE A 34 -4.01 5.64 0.44
CA PHE A 34 -4.08 5.42 -0.99
C PHE A 34 -5.54 5.30 -1.38
N ASN A 35 -5.99 6.13 -2.32
CA ASN A 35 -7.30 5.97 -2.94
C ASN A 35 -7.13 5.20 -4.26
N GLU A 36 -8.22 4.60 -4.75
CA GLU A 36 -8.29 3.98 -6.08
C GLU A 36 -7.86 4.94 -7.20
#